data_AF-A0A4Q4CLT4-F1
#
_entry.id   AF-A0A4Q4CLT4-F1
#
_cell.length_a   1.000
_cell.length_b   1.000
_cell.length_c   1.000
_cell.angle_alpha   90.00
_cell.angle_beta   90.00
_cell.angle_gamma   90.00
#
_symmetry.space_group_name_H-M   'P 1'
#
loop_
_entity.id
_entity.type
_entity.pdbx_description
1 polymer ?
#
loop_
_entity_poly.entity_id
_entity_poly.type
_entity_poly.pdbx_seq_one_letter_code
_entity_poly.pdbx_strand_id
1 'polypeptide(L)'
;VSAALEGKPALFVVEAAAEGVSVAADPSMGLRAAGLTRLKLDGAPAALLGDGAEDDYREAIRLARLGWSALALGTAKAVLDYTKEYVVGREAFGEPIAYRQSVAFMVANIAIELEGMRLVTLKAASRAEQRQSYAREVALARKLAAEYGMKIGTDGVQLLGGHGFVKEHPVERWYRDLRAVGLMEGAVLV
;
A
#
# COMPACT_ATOMS: atom_id res chain seq x y z
N VAL A 1 5.30 5.05 18.48
CA VAL A 1 5.05 6.40 17.91
C VAL A 1 6.39 7.06 17.60
N SER A 2 6.52 7.86 16.54
CA SER A 2 7.73 8.67 16.30
C SER A 2 7.55 10.08 16.85
N ALA A 3 8.54 10.61 17.56
CA ALA A 3 8.56 11.99 18.05
C ALA A 3 9.98 12.57 18.02
N ALA A 4 10.10 13.89 18.16
CA ALA A 4 11.40 14.56 18.25
C ALA A 4 11.96 14.46 19.68
N LEU A 5 13.20 13.99 19.82
CA LEU A 5 13.99 13.98 21.04
C LEU A 5 15.24 14.83 20.79
N GLU A 6 15.38 15.94 21.51
CA GLU A 6 16.53 16.85 21.37
C GLU A 6 16.79 17.29 19.91
N GLY A 7 15.73 17.47 19.14
CA GLY A 7 15.81 17.89 17.73
C GLY A 7 16.06 16.76 16.72
N LYS A 8 16.13 15.49 17.16
CA LYS A 8 16.28 14.31 16.28
C LYS A 8 15.06 13.40 16.34
N PRO A 9 14.70 12.69 15.26
CA PRO A 9 13.61 11.73 15.30
C PRO A 9 14.00 10.48 16.11
N ALA A 10 13.11 10.05 17.01
CA ALA A 10 13.24 8.81 17.76
C ALA A 10 11.91 8.06 17.83
N LEU A 11 11.98 6.77 18.16
CA LEU A 11 10.82 5.91 18.36
C LEU A 11 10.52 5.76 19.84
N PHE A 12 9.23 5.79 20.18
CA PHE A 12 8.74 5.65 21.54
C PHE A 12 7.65 4.60 21.62
N VAL A 13 7.66 3.84 22.72
CA VAL A 13 6.57 2.97 23.13
C VAL A 13 5.65 3.76 24.04
N VAL A 14 4.35 3.74 23.73
CA VAL A 14 3.29 4.40 24.52
C VAL A 14 2.23 3.33 24.78
N GLU A 15 1.93 3.09 26.04
CA GLU A 15 0.87 2.15 26.44
C GLU A 15 -0.49 2.70 26.03
N ALA A 16 -1.30 1.90 25.34
CA ALA A 16 -2.58 2.36 24.77
C ALA A 16 -3.59 2.83 25.84
N ALA A 17 -3.49 2.30 27.05
CA ALA A 17 -4.35 2.63 28.19
C ALA A 17 -3.76 3.72 29.11
N ALA A 18 -2.61 4.31 28.76
CA ALA A 18 -1.98 5.33 29.58
C ALA A 18 -2.83 6.59 29.66
N GLU A 19 -2.76 7.28 30.81
CA GLU A 19 -3.32 8.62 30.95
C GLU A 19 -2.73 9.56 29.89
N GLY A 20 -3.56 10.45 29.34
CA GLY A 20 -3.14 11.35 28.26
C GLY A 20 -3.23 10.75 26.85
N VAL A 21 -3.60 9.46 26.70
CA VAL A 21 -3.86 8.84 25.39
C VAL A 21 -5.36 8.92 25.08
N SER A 22 -5.71 9.44 23.91
CA SER A 22 -7.08 9.33 23.38
C SER A 22 -7.11 8.95 21.91
N VAL A 23 -8.09 8.11 21.57
CA VAL A 23 -8.26 7.53 20.23
C VAL A 23 -9.68 7.82 19.74
N ALA A 24 -9.79 8.40 18.56
CA ALA A 24 -11.08 8.65 17.91
C ALA A 24 -11.08 8.05 16.49
N ALA A 25 -12.24 7.59 16.02
CA ALA A 25 -12.38 7.09 14.66
C ALA A 25 -12.08 8.22 13.64
N ASP A 26 -11.28 7.91 12.62
CA ASP A 26 -10.94 8.85 11.55
C ASP A 26 -11.02 8.12 10.19
N PRO A 27 -12.24 7.83 9.70
CA PRO A 27 -12.44 6.96 8.56
C PRO A 27 -11.95 7.62 7.26
N SER A 28 -11.16 6.88 6.48
CA SER A 28 -10.70 7.31 5.16
C SER A 28 -11.53 6.70 4.02
N MET A 29 -11.28 7.15 2.78
CA MET A 29 -11.91 6.54 1.61
C MET A 29 -11.52 5.07 1.43
N GLY A 30 -10.27 4.71 1.73
CA GLY A 30 -9.71 3.36 1.62
C GLY A 30 -9.39 2.74 2.97
N LEU A 31 -8.80 1.55 2.96
CA LEU A 31 -8.28 0.84 4.13
C LEU A 31 -9.32 0.73 5.26
N ARG A 32 -10.60 0.58 4.91
CA ARG A 32 -11.69 0.60 5.90
C ARG A 32 -11.56 -0.53 6.93
N ALA A 33 -11.05 -1.69 6.50
CA ALA A 33 -10.78 -2.83 7.37
C ALA A 33 -9.66 -2.57 8.39
N ALA A 34 -8.75 -1.63 8.11
CA ALA A 34 -7.70 -1.24 9.05
C ALA A 34 -8.21 -0.34 10.18
N GLY A 35 -9.44 0.18 10.10
CA GLY A 35 -10.06 0.97 11.16
C GLY A 35 -9.24 2.19 11.55
N LEU A 36 -8.84 3.03 10.58
CA LEU A 36 -7.99 4.20 10.84
C LEU A 36 -8.56 5.13 11.91
N THR A 37 -7.67 5.60 12.78
CA THR A 37 -7.99 6.42 13.96
C THR A 37 -7.08 7.62 14.08
N ARG A 38 -7.59 8.67 14.69
CA ARG A 38 -6.80 9.78 15.20
C ARG A 38 -6.33 9.47 16.63
N LEU A 39 -5.02 9.43 16.80
CA LEU A 39 -4.36 9.33 18.10
C LEU A 39 -4.00 10.73 18.60
N LYS A 40 -4.44 11.10 19.80
CA LYS A 40 -3.98 12.29 20.53
C LYS A 40 -3.17 11.82 21.74
N LEU A 41 -2.00 12.42 21.92
CA LEU A 41 -1.12 12.22 23.06
C LEU A 41 -0.98 13.57 23.79
N ASP A 42 -1.38 13.61 25.05
CA ASP A 42 -1.44 14.82 25.87
C ASP A 42 -0.81 14.53 27.23
N GLY A 43 0.49 14.78 27.37
CA GLY A 43 1.24 14.41 28.58
C GLY A 43 1.36 12.89 28.81
N ALA A 44 1.11 12.08 27.78
CA ALA A 44 1.14 10.62 27.89
C ALA A 44 2.56 10.09 28.22
N PRO A 45 2.70 9.24 29.25
CA PRO A 45 3.96 8.55 29.52
C PRO A 45 4.45 7.75 28.30
N ALA A 46 5.74 7.88 27.99
CA ALA A 46 6.37 7.23 26.85
C ALA A 46 7.75 6.69 27.23
N ALA A 47 8.10 5.51 26.73
CA ALA A 47 9.43 4.93 26.86
C ALA A 47 10.19 5.04 25.55
N LEU A 48 11.46 5.47 25.59
CA LEU A 48 12.33 5.47 24.42
C LEU A 48 12.56 4.02 23.97
N LEU A 49 12.37 3.76 22.68
CA LEU A 49 12.66 2.46 22.08
C LEU A 49 14.15 2.41 21.72
N GLY A 50 14.85 1.39 22.22
CA GLY A 50 16.30 1.27 22.04
C GLY A 50 17.06 2.39 22.76
N ASP A 51 18.16 2.83 22.17
CA ASP A 51 18.99 3.94 22.66
C ASP A 51 18.66 5.28 22.00
N GLY A 52 17.62 5.32 21.15
CA GLY A 52 17.25 6.51 20.38
C GLY A 52 18.14 6.76 19.16
N ALA A 53 18.85 5.75 18.66
CA ALA A 53 19.64 5.86 17.44
C ALA A 53 18.80 6.27 16.22
N GLU A 54 19.30 7.25 15.46
CA GLU A 54 18.65 7.72 14.22
C GLU A 54 18.58 6.61 13.15
N ASP A 55 19.53 5.67 13.18
CA ASP A 55 19.54 4.55 12.24
C ASP A 55 18.42 3.54 12.50
N ASP A 56 18.00 3.32 13.75
CA ASP A 56 16.82 2.50 14.07
C ASP A 56 15.54 3.15 13.53
N TYR A 57 15.42 4.46 13.67
CA TYR A 57 14.31 5.21 13.07
C TYR A 57 14.29 5.06 11.55
N ARG A 58 15.43 5.26 10.88
CA ARG A 58 15.54 5.10 9.42
C ARG A 58 15.22 3.67 8.98
N GLU A 59 15.65 2.68 9.75
CA GLU A 59 15.40 1.27 9.47
C GLU A 59 13.91 0.92 9.59
N ALA A 60 13.25 1.37 10.65
CA ALA A 60 11.80 1.21 10.79
C ALA A 60 11.03 1.80 9.60
N ILE A 61 11.44 2.98 9.11
CA ILE A 61 10.84 3.59 7.91
C ILE A 61 11.10 2.76 6.64
N ARG A 62 12.29 2.18 6.47
CA ARG A 62 12.60 1.34 5.31
C ARG A 62 11.75 0.07 5.30
N LEU A 63 11.66 -0.62 6.44
CA LEU A 63 10.85 -1.82 6.58
C LEU A 63 9.36 -1.52 6.40
N ALA A 64 8.87 -0.40 6.95
CA ALA A 64 7.50 0.05 6.74
C ALA A 64 7.17 0.28 5.26
N ARG A 65 8.05 0.99 4.54
CA ARG A 65 7.88 1.24 3.09
C ARG A 65 7.91 -0.05 2.28
N LEU A 66 8.77 -0.99 2.65
CA LEU A 66 8.80 -2.31 2.04
C LEU A 66 7.48 -3.08 2.27
N GLY A 67 6.94 -3.01 3.49
CA GLY A 67 5.62 -3.57 3.82
C GLY A 67 4.49 -2.96 3.00
N TRP A 68 4.45 -1.64 2.85
CA TRP A 68 3.48 -0.95 1.99
C TRP A 68 3.58 -1.38 0.52
N SER A 69 4.81 -1.52 0.00
CA SER A 69 5.03 -2.05 -1.35
C SER A 69 4.48 -3.48 -1.47
N ALA A 70 4.69 -4.35 -0.48
CA ALA A 70 4.15 -5.72 -0.49
C ALA A 70 2.62 -5.76 -0.46
N LEU A 71 1.95 -4.93 0.35
CA LEU A 71 0.49 -4.80 0.36
C LEU A 71 -0.05 -4.36 -1.02
N ALA A 72 0.65 -3.43 -1.67
CA ALA A 72 0.30 -2.98 -3.01
C ALA A 72 0.39 -4.12 -4.04
N LEU A 73 1.41 -4.99 -3.95
CA LEU A 73 1.54 -6.16 -4.83
C LEU A 73 0.35 -7.10 -4.72
N GLY A 74 -0.03 -7.47 -3.49
CA GLY A 74 -1.16 -8.38 -3.27
C GLY A 74 -2.46 -7.80 -3.80
N THR A 75 -2.68 -6.51 -3.56
CA THR A 75 -3.89 -5.81 -4.03
C THR A 75 -3.92 -5.67 -5.55
N ALA A 76 -2.80 -5.28 -6.17
CA ALA A 76 -2.66 -5.18 -7.63
C ALA A 76 -2.81 -6.53 -8.32
N LYS A 77 -2.31 -7.62 -7.71
CA LYS A 77 -2.55 -8.97 -8.19
C LYS A 77 -4.04 -9.33 -8.18
N ALA A 78 -4.76 -8.99 -7.12
CA ALA A 78 -6.21 -9.23 -7.05
C ALA A 78 -6.97 -8.45 -8.14
N VAL A 79 -6.57 -7.20 -8.43
CA VAL A 79 -7.10 -6.42 -9.55
C VAL A 79 -6.86 -7.14 -10.88
N LEU A 80 -5.64 -7.60 -11.14
CA LEU A 80 -5.29 -8.27 -12.40
C LEU A 80 -6.08 -9.58 -12.57
N ASP A 81 -6.08 -10.44 -11.55
CA ASP A 81 -6.73 -11.75 -11.63
C ASP A 81 -8.23 -11.59 -11.91
N TYR A 82 -8.88 -10.66 -11.19
CA TYR A 82 -10.29 -10.38 -11.34
C TYR A 82 -10.65 -9.77 -12.70
N THR A 83 -9.90 -8.75 -13.12
CA THR A 83 -10.18 -8.04 -14.38
C THR A 83 -9.91 -8.93 -15.59
N LYS A 84 -8.87 -9.77 -15.55
CA LYS A 84 -8.58 -10.76 -16.58
C LYS A 84 -9.78 -11.70 -16.82
N GLU A 85 -10.39 -12.20 -15.76
CA GLU A 85 -11.57 -13.06 -15.85
C GLU A 85 -12.81 -12.30 -16.33
N TYR A 86 -13.03 -11.09 -15.79
CA TYR A 86 -14.19 -10.28 -16.17
C TYR A 86 -14.20 -9.96 -17.67
N VAL A 87 -13.07 -9.55 -18.25
CA VAL A 87 -13.03 -9.11 -19.66
C VAL A 87 -13.21 -10.25 -20.66
N VAL A 88 -12.88 -11.50 -20.27
CA VAL A 88 -13.11 -12.67 -21.13
C VAL A 88 -14.56 -13.19 -21.04
N GLY A 89 -15.24 -12.96 -19.92
CA GLY A 89 -16.64 -13.35 -19.75
C GLY A 89 -17.65 -12.27 -20.18
N ARG A 90 -17.26 -11.00 -20.17
CA ARG A 90 -18.15 -9.89 -20.53
C ARG A 90 -18.23 -9.72 -22.04
N GLU A 91 -19.43 -9.88 -22.59
CA GLU A 91 -19.68 -9.62 -24.01
C GLU A 91 -20.23 -8.22 -24.27
N ALA A 92 -19.75 -7.59 -25.35
CA ALA A 92 -20.32 -6.38 -25.92
C ALA A 92 -20.01 -6.32 -27.42
N PHE A 93 -20.96 -5.81 -28.20
CA PHE A 93 -20.86 -5.79 -29.67
C PHE A 93 -20.64 -7.20 -30.27
N GLY A 94 -21.27 -8.23 -29.68
CA GLY A 94 -21.33 -9.58 -30.23
C GLY A 94 -20.14 -10.50 -29.90
N GLU A 95 -19.18 -10.07 -29.08
CA GLU A 95 -18.03 -10.89 -28.66
C GLU A 95 -17.51 -10.45 -27.28
N PRO A 96 -16.65 -11.25 -26.62
CA PRO A 96 -16.00 -10.82 -25.38
C PRO A 96 -15.20 -9.53 -25.53
N ILE A 97 -15.25 -8.64 -24.54
CA ILE A 97 -14.55 -7.35 -24.60
C ILE A 97 -13.02 -7.50 -24.61
N ALA A 98 -12.49 -8.66 -24.19
CA ALA A 98 -11.08 -9.01 -24.30
C ALA A 98 -10.53 -8.95 -25.74
N TYR A 99 -11.36 -9.14 -26.77
CA TYR A 99 -10.95 -9.05 -28.17
C TYR A 99 -10.69 -7.61 -28.64
N ARG A 100 -11.09 -6.60 -27.85
CA ARG A 100 -10.78 -5.20 -28.13
C ARG A 100 -9.34 -4.92 -27.72
N GLN A 101 -8.51 -4.46 -28.66
CA GLN A 101 -7.08 -4.21 -28.42
C GLN A 101 -6.83 -3.27 -27.24
N SER A 102 -7.64 -2.22 -27.07
CA SER A 102 -7.53 -1.30 -25.93
C SER A 102 -7.71 -1.98 -24.57
N VAL A 103 -8.60 -2.97 -24.48
CA VAL A 103 -8.82 -3.79 -23.28
C VAL A 103 -7.65 -4.74 -23.07
N ALA A 104 -7.25 -5.46 -24.11
CA ALA A 104 -6.13 -6.41 -24.05
C ALA A 104 -4.82 -5.73 -23.62
N PHE A 105 -4.52 -4.56 -24.18
CA PHE A 105 -3.32 -3.77 -23.82
C PHE A 105 -3.38 -3.28 -22.38
N MET A 106 -4.54 -2.87 -21.89
CA MET A 106 -4.67 -2.41 -20.49
C MET A 106 -4.41 -3.57 -19.52
N VAL A 107 -4.98 -4.76 -19.76
CA VAL A 107 -4.70 -5.95 -18.93
C VAL A 107 -3.22 -6.35 -19.01
N ALA A 108 -2.63 -6.33 -20.20
CA ALA A 108 -1.20 -6.62 -20.37
C ALA A 108 -0.31 -5.62 -19.63
N ASN A 109 -0.64 -4.32 -19.68
CA ASN A 109 0.08 -3.29 -18.95
C ASN A 109 -0.02 -3.52 -17.44
N ILE A 110 -1.21 -3.81 -16.89
CA ILE A 110 -1.35 -4.16 -15.46
C ILE A 110 -0.39 -5.30 -15.09
N ALA A 111 -0.31 -6.35 -15.91
CA ALA A 111 0.57 -7.49 -15.66
C ALA A 111 2.06 -7.12 -15.69
N ILE A 112 2.49 -6.31 -16.66
CA ILE A 112 3.87 -5.83 -16.79
C ILE A 112 4.27 -5.01 -15.56
N GLU A 113 3.44 -4.05 -15.15
CA GLU A 113 3.76 -3.18 -14.03
C GLU A 113 3.73 -3.91 -12.69
N LEU A 114 2.79 -4.84 -12.51
CA LEU A 114 2.76 -5.74 -11.36
C LEU A 114 4.07 -6.54 -11.24
N GLU A 115 4.55 -7.09 -12.35
CA GLU A 115 5.80 -7.87 -12.35
C GLU A 115 7.02 -6.97 -12.05
N GLY A 116 7.07 -5.78 -12.63
CA GLY A 116 8.11 -4.78 -12.34
C GLY A 116 8.14 -4.39 -10.84
N MET A 117 6.97 -4.09 -10.27
CA MET A 117 6.82 -3.83 -8.84
C MET A 117 7.28 -5.04 -8.00
N ARG A 118 6.89 -6.25 -8.41
CA ARG A 118 7.18 -7.50 -7.69
C ARG A 118 8.68 -7.76 -7.62
N LEU A 119 9.38 -7.66 -8.75
CA LEU A 119 10.81 -7.92 -8.83
C LEU A 119 11.61 -6.97 -7.93
N VAL A 120 11.31 -5.66 -7.97
CA VAL A 120 12.04 -4.68 -7.15
C VAL A 120 11.73 -4.85 -5.66
N THR A 121 10.47 -5.12 -5.31
CA THR A 121 10.06 -5.34 -3.91
C THR A 121 10.70 -6.61 -3.33
N LEU A 122 10.67 -7.72 -4.06
CA LEU A 122 11.30 -8.97 -3.61
C LEU A 122 12.82 -8.85 -3.54
N LYS A 123 13.44 -8.08 -4.44
CA LYS A 123 14.86 -7.75 -4.34
C LYS A 123 15.17 -6.98 -3.06
N ALA A 124 14.37 -5.96 -2.73
CA ALA A 124 14.53 -5.19 -1.49
C ALA A 124 14.40 -6.10 -0.25
N ALA A 125 13.36 -6.95 -0.21
CA ALA A 125 13.13 -7.89 0.88
C ALA A 125 14.27 -8.91 1.02
N SER A 126 14.72 -9.49 -0.09
CA SER A 126 15.82 -10.45 -0.09
C SER A 126 17.13 -9.84 0.45
N ARG A 127 17.40 -8.57 0.12
CA ARG A 127 18.58 -7.86 0.64
C ARG A 127 18.45 -7.52 2.13
N ALA A 128 17.25 -7.10 2.56
CA ALA A 128 16.96 -6.84 3.97
C ALA A 128 17.19 -8.11 4.82
N GLU A 129 16.66 -9.25 4.38
CA GLU A 129 16.84 -10.55 5.06
C GLU A 129 18.32 -10.95 5.15
N GLN A 130 19.08 -10.72 4.08
CA GLN A 130 20.52 -10.98 4.05
C GLN A 130 21.36 -9.92 4.79
N ARG A 131 20.73 -8.96 5.47
CA ARG A 131 21.39 -7.82 6.14
C ARG A 131 22.33 -7.04 5.22
N GLN A 132 22.00 -6.98 3.94
CA GLN A 132 22.71 -6.17 2.95
C GLN A 132 22.05 -4.80 2.83
N SER A 133 22.80 -3.77 2.42
CA SER A 133 22.23 -2.44 2.15
C SER A 133 21.10 -2.54 1.12
N TYR A 134 19.91 -2.09 1.47
CA TYR A 134 18.69 -2.24 0.69
C TYR A 134 17.89 -0.93 0.56
N ALA A 135 18.47 0.19 1.04
CA ALA A 135 17.82 1.50 1.05
C ALA A 135 17.42 1.98 -0.36
N ARG A 136 18.28 1.74 -1.36
CA ARG A 136 18.00 2.07 -2.75
C ARG A 136 16.85 1.24 -3.31
N GLU A 137 16.87 -0.07 -3.11
CA GLU A 137 15.83 -0.98 -3.58
C GLU A 137 14.47 -0.67 -2.94
N VAL A 138 14.42 -0.33 -1.65
CA VAL A 138 13.19 0.11 -0.98
C VAL A 138 12.67 1.42 -1.56
N ALA A 139 13.53 2.40 -1.82
CA ALA A 139 13.11 3.65 -2.43
C ALA A 139 12.50 3.43 -3.84
N LEU A 140 13.10 2.54 -4.63
CA LEU A 140 12.56 2.14 -5.93
C LEU A 140 11.23 1.40 -5.79
N ALA A 141 11.14 0.40 -4.90
CA ALA A 141 9.92 -0.36 -4.65
C ALA A 141 8.78 0.56 -4.21
N ARG A 142 9.06 1.52 -3.31
CA ARG A 142 8.08 2.48 -2.80
C ARG A 142 7.58 3.41 -3.88
N LYS A 143 8.47 3.92 -4.74
CA LYS A 143 8.12 4.78 -5.88
C LYS A 143 7.23 4.04 -6.87
N LEU A 144 7.64 2.84 -7.30
CA LEU A 144 6.87 2.03 -8.23
C LEU A 144 5.50 1.65 -7.65
N ALA A 145 5.43 1.28 -6.37
CA ALA A 145 4.17 0.95 -5.72
C ALA A 145 3.22 2.16 -5.62
N ALA A 146 3.74 3.36 -5.36
CA ALA A 146 2.93 4.59 -5.33
C ALA A 146 2.35 4.92 -6.71
N GLU A 147 3.19 4.87 -7.74
CA GLU A 147 2.86 5.26 -9.10
C GLU A 147 1.94 4.24 -9.77
N TYR A 148 2.40 2.99 -9.84
CA TYR A 148 1.69 1.93 -10.55
C TYR A 148 0.55 1.32 -9.74
N GLY A 149 0.62 1.33 -8.40
CA GLY A 149 -0.54 0.94 -7.59
C GLY A 149 -1.77 1.80 -7.90
N MET A 150 -1.59 3.12 -7.99
CA MET A 150 -2.68 4.03 -8.34
C MET A 150 -3.19 3.80 -9.77
N LYS A 151 -2.27 3.61 -10.72
CA LYS A 151 -2.63 3.33 -12.12
C LYS A 151 -3.42 2.02 -12.24
N ILE A 152 -2.93 0.94 -11.65
CA ILE A 152 -3.57 -0.39 -11.70
C ILE A 152 -4.97 -0.34 -11.08
N GLY A 153 -5.14 0.32 -9.93
CA GLY A 153 -6.46 0.49 -9.33
C GLY A 153 -7.44 1.22 -10.26
N THR A 154 -6.97 2.28 -10.93
CA THR A 154 -7.77 3.08 -11.88
C THR A 154 -8.15 2.26 -13.11
N ASP A 155 -7.18 1.59 -13.72
CA ASP A 155 -7.38 0.73 -14.89
C ASP A 155 -8.35 -0.42 -14.54
N GLY A 156 -8.26 -0.97 -13.32
CA GLY A 156 -9.16 -2.02 -12.84
C GLY A 156 -10.62 -1.59 -12.78
N VAL A 157 -10.90 -0.37 -12.31
CA VAL A 157 -12.26 0.21 -12.36
C VAL A 157 -12.68 0.43 -13.82
N GLN A 158 -11.79 0.98 -14.65
CA GLN A 158 -12.09 1.32 -16.04
C GLN A 158 -12.41 0.08 -16.91
N LEU A 159 -11.75 -1.04 -16.68
CA LEU A 159 -11.99 -2.30 -17.42
C LEU A 159 -13.40 -2.87 -17.20
N LEU A 160 -14.03 -2.54 -16.07
CA LEU A 160 -15.41 -2.90 -15.79
C LEU A 160 -16.42 -1.82 -16.24
N GLY A 161 -15.96 -0.62 -16.58
CA GLY A 161 -16.82 0.53 -16.88
C GLY A 161 -17.71 0.90 -15.69
N GLY A 162 -19.00 1.12 -15.92
CA GLY A 162 -19.95 1.48 -14.84
C GLY A 162 -20.04 0.42 -13.73
N HIS A 163 -19.85 -0.86 -14.05
CA HIS A 163 -19.80 -1.95 -13.07
C HIS A 163 -18.61 -1.81 -12.12
N GLY A 164 -17.51 -1.20 -12.58
CA GLY A 164 -16.33 -0.96 -11.77
C GLY A 164 -16.51 0.18 -10.77
N PHE A 165 -17.53 1.03 -10.94
CA PHE A 165 -17.81 2.16 -10.05
C PHE A 165 -18.81 1.81 -8.93
N VAL A 166 -19.57 0.73 -9.09
CA VAL A 166 -20.54 0.26 -8.10
C VAL A 166 -19.93 -0.76 -7.15
N LYS A 167 -20.54 -0.91 -5.97
CA LYS A 167 -20.02 -1.76 -4.88
C LYS A 167 -20.29 -3.27 -5.05
N GLU A 168 -20.95 -3.67 -6.13
CA GLU A 168 -21.16 -5.09 -6.45
C GLU A 168 -19.85 -5.78 -6.89
N HIS A 169 -18.91 -5.00 -7.43
CA HIS A 169 -17.60 -5.48 -7.85
C HIS A 169 -16.50 -4.97 -6.91
N PRO A 170 -15.49 -5.80 -6.59
CA PRO A 170 -14.46 -5.45 -5.60
C PRO A 170 -13.44 -4.42 -6.08
N VAL A 171 -13.42 -4.09 -7.38
CA VAL A 171 -12.37 -3.26 -8.00
C VAL A 171 -12.37 -1.83 -7.46
N GLU A 172 -13.54 -1.25 -7.13
CA GLU A 172 -13.63 0.08 -6.53
C GLU A 172 -12.96 0.13 -5.15
N ARG A 173 -13.10 -0.95 -4.37
CA ARG A 173 -12.43 -1.06 -3.08
C ARG A 173 -10.92 -1.10 -3.24
N TRP A 174 -10.42 -1.95 -4.14
CA TRP A 174 -8.99 -2.05 -4.39
C TRP A 174 -8.40 -0.75 -4.93
N TYR A 175 -9.13 -0.02 -5.78
CA TYR A 175 -8.76 1.34 -6.19
C TYR A 175 -8.57 2.27 -4.98
N ARG A 176 -9.54 2.33 -4.07
CA ARG A 176 -9.46 3.18 -2.87
C ARG A 176 -8.31 2.77 -1.95
N ASP A 177 -8.04 1.47 -1.83
CA ASP A 177 -6.95 0.94 -0.99
C ASP A 177 -5.58 1.23 -1.62
N LEU A 178 -5.43 1.02 -2.94
CA LEU A 178 -4.19 1.33 -3.67
C LEU A 178 -3.88 2.83 -3.70
N ARG A 179 -4.89 3.71 -3.66
CA ARG A 179 -4.68 5.15 -3.51
C ARG A 179 -3.94 5.48 -2.20
N ALA A 180 -4.21 4.75 -1.13
CA ALA A 180 -3.58 4.98 0.16
C ALA A 180 -2.08 4.67 0.14
N VAL A 181 -1.66 3.67 -0.65
CA VAL A 181 -0.24 3.29 -0.79
C VAL A 181 0.60 4.50 -1.20
N GLY A 182 0.13 5.38 -2.10
CA GLY A 182 0.91 6.55 -2.53
C GLY A 182 1.05 7.66 -1.47
N LEU A 183 0.21 7.66 -0.44
CA LEU A 183 0.06 8.78 0.50
C LEU A 183 0.48 8.42 1.93
N MET A 184 0.31 7.17 2.31
CA MET A 184 0.55 6.73 3.67
C MET A 184 2.04 6.43 3.91
N GLU A 185 2.44 6.76 5.13
CA GLU A 185 3.70 6.37 5.75
C GLU A 185 3.35 5.79 7.13
N GLY A 186 4.31 5.11 7.74
CA GLY A 186 4.13 4.47 9.04
C GLY A 186 4.14 2.95 8.94
N ALA A 187 4.28 2.31 10.10
CA ALA A 187 4.51 0.87 10.21
C ALA A 187 3.34 0.08 9.62
N VAL A 188 3.68 -0.92 8.81
CA VAL A 188 2.77 -1.99 8.42
C VAL A 188 3.04 -3.16 9.36
N LEU A 189 2.05 -3.51 10.17
CA LEU A 189 2.06 -4.72 10.97
C LEU A 189 1.23 -5.75 10.21
N VAL A 190 1.84 -6.86 9.83
CA VAL A 190 1.18 -8.00 9.17
C VAL A 190 1.02 -9.11 10.19
#